data_AF-A0A9D2PCB5-F1
#
_entry.id   AF-A0A9D2PCB5-F1
#
_cell.length_a   1.000
_cell.length_b   1.000
_cell.length_c   1.000
_cell.angle_alpha   90.00
_cell.angle_beta   90.00
_cell.angle_gamma   90.00
#
_symmetry.space_group_name_H-M   'P 1'
#
loop_
_entity.id
_entity.type
_entity.pdbx_description
1 polymer ?
#
loop_
_entity_poly.entity_id
_entity_poly.type
_entity_poly.pdbx_seq_one_letter_code
_entity_poly.pdbx_strand_id
1 'polypeptide(L)'
;MNKDKMILKDNTTIELEAGAYLSNIQVVAADRAGMMAIWEKMTADNLSSVQIQMGDGLTIGTYTDLVLVSETSTVSPDGTVLTSYHLREKTDEEKRLDALEEGQTVQDGAISDLGSATSALADQIGGEQ
;
A
#
# COMPACT_ATOMS: atom_id res chain seq x y z
N MET A 1 -20.48 -17.32 -13.79
CA MET A 1 -20.11 -15.91 -13.60
C MET A 1 -18.62 -15.86 -13.38
N ASN A 2 -17.93 -14.93 -14.03
CA ASN A 2 -16.52 -14.69 -13.75
C ASN A 2 -16.40 -14.08 -12.35
N LYS A 3 -15.32 -14.40 -11.63
CA LYS A 3 -15.04 -13.81 -10.32
C LYS A 3 -14.72 -12.34 -10.46
N ASP A 4 -15.11 -11.57 -9.46
CA ASP A 4 -14.67 -10.19 -9.30
C ASP A 4 -13.16 -10.16 -9.05
N LYS A 5 -12.53 -9.03 -9.34
CA LYS A 5 -11.09 -8.86 -9.31
C LYS A 5 -10.71 -7.62 -8.53
N MET A 6 -9.67 -7.74 -7.72
CA MET A 6 -8.95 -6.61 -7.14
C MET A 6 -7.69 -6.36 -7.95
N ILE A 7 -7.51 -5.13 -8.42
CA ILE A 7 -6.33 -4.69 -9.15
C ILE A 7 -5.56 -3.73 -8.26
N LEU A 8 -4.32 -4.09 -7.95
CA LEU A 8 -3.39 -3.27 -7.16
C LEU A 8 -2.71 -2.22 -8.03
N LYS A 9 -2.03 -1.25 -7.39
CA LYS A 9 -1.31 -0.17 -8.09
C LYS A 9 -0.31 -0.67 -9.13
N ASP A 10 0.41 -1.76 -8.85
CA ASP A 10 1.37 -2.39 -9.78
C ASP A 10 0.70 -3.19 -10.92
N ASN A 11 -0.64 -3.12 -11.04
CA ASN A 11 -1.49 -3.89 -11.95
C ASN A 11 -1.57 -5.40 -11.64
N THR A 12 -1.06 -5.86 -10.49
CA THR A 12 -1.34 -7.21 -10.02
C THR A 12 -2.84 -7.39 -9.88
N THR A 13 -3.36 -8.45 -10.51
CA THR A 13 -4.78 -8.80 -10.49
C THR A 13 -4.99 -10.00 -9.57
N ILE A 14 -5.93 -9.87 -8.64
CA ILE A 14 -6.27 -10.90 -7.65
C ILE A 14 -7.75 -11.24 -7.80
N GLU A 15 -8.07 -12.51 -8.04
CA GLU A 15 -9.47 -12.97 -8.10
C GLU A 15 -10.09 -13.07 -6.71
N LEU A 16 -11.32 -12.60 -6.59
CA LEU A 16 -12.05 -12.50 -5.34
C LEU A 16 -13.14 -13.56 -5.25
N GLU A 17 -13.36 -14.10 -4.05
CA GLU A 17 -14.54 -14.92 -3.77
C GLU A 17 -15.81 -14.06 -3.71
N ALA A 18 -16.95 -14.70 -3.95
CA ALA A 18 -18.24 -14.02 -3.94
C ALA A 18 -18.54 -13.40 -2.57
N GLY A 19 -19.05 -12.16 -2.57
CA GLY A 19 -19.37 -11.43 -1.35
C GLY A 19 -18.17 -10.79 -0.64
N ALA A 20 -17.00 -10.72 -1.32
CA ALA A 20 -15.87 -9.94 -0.83
C ALA A 20 -16.21 -8.45 -0.70
N TYR A 21 -15.76 -7.83 0.38
CA TYR A 21 -15.81 -6.38 0.62
C TYR A 21 -14.54 -5.98 1.35
N LEU A 22 -14.19 -4.69 1.40
CA LEU A 22 -12.88 -4.22 1.90
C LEU A 22 -12.46 -4.88 3.22
N SER A 23 -13.35 -4.94 4.22
CA SER A 23 -13.00 -5.51 5.53
C SER A 23 -13.00 -7.04 5.60
N ASN A 24 -13.29 -7.72 4.49
CA ASN A 24 -13.27 -9.18 4.35
C ASN A 24 -13.09 -9.56 2.87
N ILE A 25 -11.93 -9.19 2.32
CA ILE A 25 -11.52 -9.59 0.98
C ILE A 25 -11.10 -11.05 1.03
N GLN A 26 -11.83 -11.93 0.34
CA GLN A 26 -11.57 -13.36 0.34
C GLN A 26 -10.93 -13.82 -0.96
N VAL A 27 -9.83 -14.56 -0.85
CA VAL A 27 -9.02 -15.03 -1.97
C VAL A 27 -8.61 -16.48 -1.73
N VAL A 28 -8.72 -17.31 -2.76
CA VAL A 28 -8.23 -18.70 -2.73
C VAL A 28 -6.92 -18.80 -3.49
N ALA A 29 -5.88 -19.28 -2.82
CA ALA A 29 -4.61 -19.66 -3.42
C ALA A 29 -4.52 -21.19 -3.58
N ALA A 30 -3.78 -21.64 -4.59
CA ALA A 30 -3.57 -23.06 -4.86
C ALA A 30 -2.81 -23.77 -3.72
N ASP A 31 -1.92 -23.06 -3.04
CA ASP A 31 -1.13 -23.56 -1.91
C ASP A 31 -0.63 -22.41 -1.02
N ARG A 32 0.16 -22.75 0.00
CA ARG A 32 0.76 -21.78 0.94
C ARG A 32 1.71 -20.79 0.27
N ALA A 33 2.44 -21.21 -0.76
CA ALA A 33 3.36 -20.34 -1.47
C ALA A 33 2.59 -19.32 -2.33
N GLY A 34 1.52 -19.75 -2.98
CA GLY A 34 0.58 -18.87 -3.69
C GLY A 34 -0.07 -17.86 -2.76
N MET A 35 -0.51 -18.28 -1.57
CA MET A 35 -1.05 -17.37 -0.56
C MET A 35 -0.01 -16.33 -0.15
N MET A 36 1.21 -16.76 0.15
CA MET A 36 2.30 -15.87 0.56
C MET A 36 2.63 -14.85 -0.54
N ALA A 37 2.68 -15.27 -1.80
CA ALA A 37 2.91 -14.37 -2.93
C ALA A 37 1.81 -13.30 -3.08
N ILE A 38 0.55 -13.65 -2.79
CA ILE A 38 -0.56 -12.69 -2.78
C ILE A 38 -0.41 -11.73 -1.58
N TRP A 39 -0.07 -12.26 -0.40
CA TRP A 39 0.10 -11.44 0.80
C TRP A 39 1.26 -10.46 0.66
N GLU A 40 2.39 -10.88 0.09
CA GLU A 40 3.55 -10.00 -0.21
C GLU A 40 3.19 -8.83 -1.12
N LYS A 41 2.11 -8.95 -1.91
CA LYS A 41 1.60 -7.86 -2.76
C LYS A 41 0.75 -6.85 -2.01
N MET A 42 0.28 -7.14 -0.80
CA MET A 42 -0.53 -6.24 0.03
C MET A 42 0.33 -5.19 0.76
N THR A 43 1.24 -4.54 0.03
CA THR A 43 2.12 -3.49 0.56
C THR A 43 1.39 -2.15 0.60
N ALA A 44 1.88 -1.22 1.43
CA ALA A 44 1.34 0.15 1.49
C ALA A 44 1.34 0.85 0.12
N ASP A 45 2.36 0.63 -0.71
CA ASP A 45 2.43 1.20 -2.06
C ASP A 45 1.37 0.61 -2.98
N ASN A 46 1.23 -0.72 -2.99
CA ASN A 46 0.22 -1.39 -3.82
C ASN A 46 -1.21 -1.09 -3.38
N LEU A 47 -1.43 -0.88 -2.09
CA LEU A 47 -2.71 -0.52 -1.49
C LEU A 47 -3.00 0.99 -1.56
N SER A 48 -2.06 1.82 -2.02
CA SER A 48 -2.29 3.26 -2.18
C SER A 48 -3.30 3.56 -3.31
N SER A 49 -3.53 2.62 -4.22
CA SER A 49 -4.53 2.70 -5.29
C SER A 49 -4.99 1.29 -5.66
N VAL A 50 -6.28 1.01 -5.44
CA VAL A 50 -6.89 -0.29 -5.68
C VAL A 50 -8.18 -0.12 -6.46
N GLN A 51 -8.38 -0.94 -7.49
CA GLN A 51 -9.63 -1.01 -8.23
C GLN A 51 -10.31 -2.35 -7.99
N ILE A 52 -11.64 -2.33 -7.84
CA ILE A 52 -12.48 -3.53 -7.84
C ILE A 52 -13.21 -3.58 -9.17
N GLN A 53 -13.03 -4.68 -9.90
CA GLN A 53 -13.69 -4.96 -11.16
C GLN A 53 -14.64 -6.14 -11.02
N MET A 54 -15.79 -6.05 -11.68
CA MET A 54 -16.63 -7.22 -11.91
C MET A 54 -15.89 -8.19 -12.85
N GLY A 55 -16.26 -9.46 -12.84
CA GLY A 55 -15.65 -10.47 -13.71
C GLY A 55 -15.73 -10.22 -15.24
N ASP A 56 -16.51 -9.24 -15.70
CA ASP A 56 -16.55 -8.77 -17.10
C ASP A 56 -15.61 -7.58 -17.40
N GLY A 57 -14.89 -7.09 -16.38
CA GLY A 57 -13.90 -6.01 -16.47
C GLY A 57 -14.43 -4.62 -16.12
N LEU A 58 -15.72 -4.48 -15.79
CA LEU A 58 -16.26 -3.19 -15.35
C LEU A 58 -15.72 -2.81 -13.96
N THR A 59 -15.02 -1.69 -13.84
CA THR A 59 -14.62 -1.13 -12.53
C THR A 59 -15.85 -0.63 -11.78
N ILE A 60 -16.11 -1.22 -10.61
CA ILE A 60 -17.24 -0.90 -9.73
C ILE A 60 -16.82 -0.13 -8.47
N GLY A 61 -15.51 -0.04 -8.19
CA GLY A 61 -14.98 0.74 -7.08
C GLY A 61 -13.51 1.06 -7.27
N THR A 62 -13.11 2.24 -6.79
CA THR A 62 -11.71 2.67 -6.70
C THR A 62 -11.48 3.18 -5.29
N TYR A 63 -10.45 2.67 -4.64
CA TYR A 63 -10.08 3.00 -3.27
C TYR A 63 -8.63 3.46 -3.25
N THR A 64 -8.34 4.49 -2.46
CA THR A 64 -6.98 4.99 -2.25
C THR A 64 -6.62 4.89 -0.79
N ASP A 65 -5.32 4.88 -0.51
CA ASP A 65 -4.78 4.92 0.84
C ASP A 65 -5.33 3.77 1.72
N LEU A 66 -5.43 2.56 1.15
CA LEU A 66 -5.84 1.40 1.92
C LEU A 66 -4.71 0.94 2.83
N VAL A 67 -5.07 0.39 3.98
CA VAL A 67 -4.17 -0.28 4.90
C VAL A 67 -4.67 -1.69 5.17
N LEU A 68 -3.72 -2.63 5.19
CA LEU A 68 -3.98 -4.00 5.66
C LEU A 68 -3.99 -4.01 7.18
N VAL A 69 -5.15 -4.30 7.77
CA VAL A 69 -5.36 -4.39 9.22
C VAL A 69 -4.96 -5.76 9.74
N SER A 70 -5.43 -6.81 9.07
CA SER A 70 -5.17 -8.19 9.45
C SER A 70 -5.38 -9.13 8.29
N GLU A 71 -4.75 -10.30 8.36
CA GLU A 71 -4.95 -11.43 7.45
C GLU A 71 -5.30 -12.67 8.29
N THR A 72 -6.15 -13.55 7.75
CA THR A 72 -6.44 -14.85 8.35
C THR A 72 -6.62 -15.92 7.28
N SER A 73 -5.83 -16.98 7.38
CA SER A 73 -5.79 -18.09 6.42
C SER A 73 -6.31 -19.40 7.01
N THR A 74 -7.03 -20.17 6.20
CA THR A 74 -7.38 -21.56 6.48
C THR A 74 -6.88 -22.45 5.35
N VAL A 75 -6.17 -23.53 5.71
CA VAL A 75 -5.67 -24.51 4.74
C VAL A 75 -6.67 -25.65 4.64
N SER A 76 -7.15 -25.91 3.43
CA SER A 76 -8.03 -27.03 3.11
C SER A 76 -7.25 -28.35 3.04
N PRO A 77 -7.92 -29.51 3.19
CA PRO A 77 -7.28 -30.83 3.07
C PRO A 77 -6.64 -31.09 1.70
N ASP A 78 -7.11 -30.43 0.64
CA ASP A 78 -6.56 -30.52 -0.71
C ASP A 78 -5.31 -29.64 -0.92
N GLY A 79 -4.89 -28.88 0.10
CA GLY A 79 -3.73 -28.00 0.06
C GLY A 79 -4.04 -26.56 -0.31
N THR A 80 -5.25 -26.26 -0.79
CA THR A 80 -5.66 -24.87 -1.10
C THR A 80 -5.75 -24.03 0.15
N VAL A 81 -5.57 -22.71 0.00
CA VAL A 81 -5.58 -21.77 1.13
C VAL A 81 -6.60 -20.67 0.86
N LEU A 82 -7.66 -20.64 1.68
CA LEU A 82 -8.60 -19.52 1.72
C LEU A 82 -8.05 -18.47 2.68
N THR A 83 -7.88 -17.26 2.17
CA THR A 83 -7.34 -16.13 2.92
C THR A 83 -8.35 -15.00 2.98
N SER A 84 -8.61 -14.46 4.17
CA SER A 84 -9.37 -13.24 4.37
C SER A 84 -8.44 -12.09 4.74
N TYR A 85 -8.49 -11.01 3.96
CA TYR A 85 -7.78 -9.76 4.21
C TYR A 85 -8.76 -8.70 4.69
N HIS A 86 -8.46 -8.09 5.83
CA HIS A 86 -9.19 -6.93 6.34
C HIS A 86 -8.47 -5.66 5.89
N LEU A 87 -9.03 -4.98 4.89
CA LEU A 87 -8.58 -3.67 4.44
C LEU A 87 -9.50 -2.57 4.98
N ARG A 88 -8.92 -1.41 5.24
CA ARG A 88 -9.67 -0.16 5.49
C ARG A 88 -8.96 1.01 4.81
N GLU A 89 -9.68 2.09 4.56
CA GLU A 89 -9.05 3.36 4.18
C GLU A 89 -8.31 3.97 5.39
N LYS A 90 -7.23 4.71 5.10
CA LYS A 90 -6.60 5.60 6.07
C LYS A 90 -7.63 6.62 6.56
N THR A 91 -7.56 6.91 7.84
CA THR A 91 -8.27 8.03 8.48
C THR A 91 -7.71 9.37 8.00
N ASP A 92 -8.47 10.44 8.18
CA ASP A 92 -8.02 11.79 7.82
C ASP A 92 -6.78 12.21 8.62
N GLU A 93 -6.68 11.76 9.88
CA GLU A 93 -5.50 11.99 10.72
C GLU A 93 -4.26 11.28 10.18
N GLU A 94 -4.38 10.02 9.73
CA GLU A 94 -3.27 9.28 9.11
C GLU A 94 -2.80 9.96 7.82
N LYS A 95 -3.74 10.38 6.96
CA LYS A 95 -3.41 11.11 5.71
C LYS A 95 -2.71 12.44 6.01
N ARG A 96 -3.16 13.17 7.03
CA ARG A 96 -2.53 14.42 7.46
C ARG A 96 -1.13 14.17 8.05
N LEU A 97 -0.94 13.05 8.74
CA LEU A 97 0.36 12.66 9.26
C LEU A 97 1.34 12.34 8.12
N ASP A 98 0.91 11.56 7.12
CA ASP A 98 1.76 11.27 5.94
C ASP A 98 2.22 12.58 5.27
N ALA A 99 1.29 13.50 5.00
CA ALA A 99 1.59 14.79 4.38
C ALA A 99 2.53 15.66 5.24
N LEU A 100 2.43 15.55 6.57
CA LEU A 100 3.33 16.24 7.49
C LEU A 100 4.75 15.67 7.44
N GLU A 101 4.88 14.33 7.42
CA GLU A 101 6.16 13.64 7.34
C GLU A 101 6.88 13.88 6.00
N GLU A 102 6.12 13.92 4.89
CA GLU A 102 6.63 14.35 3.58
C GLU A 102 7.16 15.79 3.62
N GLY A 103 6.38 16.70 4.24
CA GLY A 103 6.79 18.09 4.42
C GLY A 103 8.05 18.24 5.26
N GLN A 104 8.20 17.44 6.33
CA GLN A 104 9.40 17.42 7.17
C GLN A 104 10.63 16.95 6.39
N THR A 105 10.51 15.90 5.60
CA THR A 105 11.62 15.39 4.77
C THR A 105 12.15 16.47 3.82
N VAL A 106 11.26 17.26 3.21
CA VAL A 106 11.66 18.39 2.36
C VAL A 106 12.36 19.50 3.17
N GLN A 107 11.84 19.80 4.36
CA GLN A 107 12.44 20.80 5.25
C GLN A 107 13.83 20.37 5.74
N ASP A 108 14.03 19.11 6.09
CA ASP A 108 15.31 18.58 6.54
C ASP A 108 16.39 18.71 5.46
N GLY A 109 16.03 18.44 4.20
CA GLY A 109 16.91 18.69 3.04
C GLY A 109 17.31 20.16 2.93
N ALA A 110 16.33 21.07 2.98
CA ALA A 110 16.60 22.51 2.91
C ALA A 110 17.46 23.02 4.08
N ILE A 111 17.25 22.50 5.29
CA ILE A 111 18.06 22.84 6.47
C ILE A 111 19.51 22.36 6.30
N SER A 112 19.71 21.15 5.77
CA SER A 112 21.03 20.63 5.44
C SER A 112 21.78 21.52 4.43
N ASP A 113 21.08 21.97 3.40
CA ASP A 113 21.64 22.89 2.39
C ASP A 113 22.01 24.25 3.00
N LEU A 114 21.15 24.80 3.86
CA LEU A 114 21.45 26.04 4.60
C LEU A 114 22.67 25.89 5.52
N GLY A 115 22.82 24.74 6.20
CA GLY A 115 23.99 24.45 7.01
C GLY A 115 25.27 24.42 6.18
N SER A 116 25.21 23.80 5.00
CA SER A 116 26.33 23.75 4.05
C SER A 116 26.70 25.13 3.51
N ALA A 117 25.72 25.92 3.08
CA ALA A 117 25.93 27.28 2.59
C ALA A 117 26.50 28.20 3.67
N THR A 118 26.00 28.09 4.90
CA THR A 118 26.49 28.88 6.04
C THR A 118 27.93 28.52 6.40
N SER A 119 28.28 27.23 6.35
CA SER A 119 29.65 26.76 6.57
C SER A 119 30.60 27.33 5.51
N ALA A 120 30.21 27.29 4.24
CA ALA A 120 31.00 27.87 3.15
C ALA A 120 31.20 29.39 3.30
N LEU A 121 30.18 30.13 3.74
CA LEU A 121 30.30 31.56 4.03
C LEU A 121 31.25 31.82 5.21
N ALA A 122 31.19 31.01 6.26
CA ALA A 122 32.08 31.13 7.41
C ALA A 122 33.55 30.90 7.00
N ASP A 123 33.82 29.92 6.15
CA ASP A 123 35.17 29.64 5.63
C ASP A 123 35.70 30.81 4.79
N GLN A 124 34.85 31.43 3.96
CA GLN A 124 35.23 32.60 3.16
C GLN A 124 35.59 33.82 4.04
N ILE A 125 34.80 34.07 5.09
CA ILE A 125 35.05 35.20 6.01
C ILE A 125 36.27 34.93 6.90
N GLY A 126 36.48 33.68 7.34
CA GLY A 126 37.59 33.28 8.20
C GLY A 126 38.94 33.18 7.49
N GLY A 127 38.95 33.01 6.17
CA GLY A 127 40.16 32.94 5.33
C GLY A 127 40.80 34.29 4.99
N GLU A 128 40.18 35.41 5.38
CA GLU A 128 40.68 36.78 5.14
C GLU A 128 41.54 37.35 6.29
N GLN A 129 41.99 36.52 7.25
CA GLN A 129 42.92 36.93 8.32
C GLN A 129 44.36 36.44 8.13
#